data_AF-A0A3Q4HC09-F1
#
_entry.id   AF-A0A3Q4HC09-F1
#
_cell.length_a   1.000
_cell.length_b   1.000
_cell.length_c   1.000
_cell.angle_alpha   90.00
_cell.angle_beta   90.00
_cell.angle_gamma   90.00
#
_symmetry.space_group_name_H-M   'P 1'
#
loop_
_entity.id
_entity.type
_entity.pdbx_description
1 polymer ?
#
loop_
_entity_poly.entity_id
_entity_poly.type
_entity_poly.pdbx_seq_one_letter_code
_entity_poly.pdbx_strand_id
1 'polypeptide(L)'
;MLSLLLFLLPPFFLFTPAWTLEFRYHNNHEIEQYLKQVSTSNPDITHLYSIGQSSKGQQLWVLALGVSPHQHTVGIPEFKYVGNMHGNEVLGRVLLLQLIDELVRSYRSNETWSLRLLNSTRIHILPTMNPDGFDVADKDCYNSQGRYNGNGIDLNRDFPDAFFPLSSGCYHVFQVQAVIGWLRTESFVLSANLHGGAVVASYPYDNSNGGSELVGGASIAPDNDVFVHLAKEYSHNHASMYRGNFCIDSRPFLEGITNGFQWYRLEGGMQDYNYVWGQCLEITLELSCCKYPPARELPALWNDNKKALLAYVQQVHLGVKGQVFDGSGEPVENAVVEVRGRRNICPFRTNQHGEYYRLLLPGNYTFTVTYPGHEVLTKTLSVPYGPDQYSALKHDFLLRRIAQTTRRTVGSTTQTDATPTSNS
;
A
#
# COMPACT_ATOMS: atom_id res chain seq x y z
N MET A 1 14.33 50.61 54.70
CA MET A 1 13.30 49.96 53.87
C MET A 1 13.82 49.90 52.44
N LEU A 2 14.34 48.75 52.02
CA LEU A 2 14.75 48.50 50.63
C LEU A 2 13.99 47.26 50.18
N SER A 3 13.05 47.45 49.25
CA SER A 3 12.17 46.39 48.74
C SER A 3 12.90 45.63 47.63
N LEU A 4 13.05 44.32 47.82
CA LEU A 4 13.72 43.41 46.88
C LEU A 4 12.70 42.92 45.86
N LEU A 5 12.84 43.30 44.58
CA LEU A 5 12.07 42.73 43.48
C LEU A 5 12.48 41.26 43.26
N LEU A 6 11.54 40.33 43.43
CA LEU A 6 11.66 38.96 42.92
C LEU A 6 11.36 38.95 41.42
N PHE A 7 12.36 38.64 40.60
CA PHE A 7 12.16 38.26 39.20
C PHE A 7 11.67 36.81 39.14
N LEU A 8 10.42 36.62 38.69
CA LEU A 8 9.90 35.31 38.31
C LEU A 8 10.53 34.91 36.97
N LEU A 9 11.42 33.92 36.98
CA LEU A 9 11.88 33.23 35.78
C LEU A 9 10.71 32.43 35.17
N PRO A 10 10.55 32.41 33.83
CA PRO A 10 9.54 31.59 33.18
C PRO A 10 9.86 30.10 33.38
N PRO A 11 8.85 29.22 33.37
CA PRO A 11 9.06 27.79 33.53
C PRO A 11 9.89 27.29 32.34
N PHE A 12 11.10 26.82 32.62
CA PHE A 12 11.85 25.99 31.70
C PHE A 12 11.00 24.75 31.40
N PHE A 13 10.42 24.69 30.19
CA PHE A 13 9.98 23.42 29.63
C PHE A 13 11.24 22.56 29.48
N LEU A 14 11.45 21.66 30.44
CA LEU A 14 12.41 20.58 30.30
C LEU A 14 11.94 19.73 29.12
N PHE A 15 12.55 19.93 27.95
CA PHE A 15 12.52 18.95 26.88
C PHE A 15 13.08 17.65 27.46
N THR A 16 12.19 16.71 27.81
CA THR A 16 12.60 15.33 28.04
C THR A 16 13.31 14.88 26.77
N PRO A 17 14.56 14.39 26.85
CA PRO A 17 15.20 13.84 25.67
C PRO A 17 14.28 12.75 25.12
N ALA A 18 13.96 12.80 23.84
CA ALA A 18 13.24 11.70 23.20
C ALA A 18 14.16 10.48 23.31
N TRP A 19 13.84 9.54 24.19
CA TRP A 19 14.57 8.28 24.29
C TRP A 19 14.40 7.59 22.94
N THR A 20 15.51 7.41 22.22
CA THR A 20 15.54 6.67 20.96
C THR A 20 15.04 5.25 21.22
N LEU A 21 14.17 4.72 20.35
CA LEU A 21 13.65 3.37 20.52
C LEU A 21 14.80 2.33 20.55
N GLU A 22 14.84 1.52 21.60
CA GLU A 22 15.91 0.54 21.80
C GLU A 22 15.91 -0.55 20.71
N PHE A 23 17.10 -1.02 20.32
CA PHE A 23 17.23 -2.17 19.42
C PHE A 23 17.05 -3.48 20.20
N ARG A 24 15.80 -3.89 20.39
CA ARG A 24 15.42 -5.15 21.00
C ARG A 24 14.06 -5.64 20.48
N TYR A 25 13.71 -6.86 20.86
CA TYR A 25 12.37 -7.39 20.63
C TYR A 25 11.39 -6.79 21.64
N HIS A 26 10.37 -6.11 21.11
CA HIS A 26 9.27 -5.56 21.88
C HIS A 26 8.07 -6.49 21.80
N ASN A 27 7.54 -6.89 22.95
CA ASN A 27 6.32 -7.69 23.00
C ASN A 27 5.09 -6.87 22.57
N ASN A 28 3.93 -7.52 22.40
CA ASN A 28 2.73 -6.85 21.89
C ASN A 28 2.26 -5.68 22.79
N HIS A 29 2.39 -5.83 24.12
CA HIS A 29 2.05 -4.78 25.07
C HIS A 29 3.00 -3.57 24.96
N GLU A 30 4.31 -3.81 24.86
CA GLU A 30 5.31 -2.76 24.70
C GLU A 30 5.13 -1.99 23.39
N ILE A 31 4.80 -2.67 22.28
CA ILE A 31 4.46 -2.01 21.02
C ILE A 31 3.22 -1.12 21.19
N GLU A 32 2.14 -1.63 21.80
CA GLU A 32 0.95 -0.84 22.04
C GLU A 32 1.25 0.43 22.85
N GLN A 33 2.02 0.29 23.94
CA GLN A 33 2.43 1.42 24.78
C GLN A 33 3.27 2.42 24.00
N TYR A 34 4.25 1.95 23.22
CA TYR A 34 5.09 2.80 22.38
C TYR A 34 4.25 3.57 21.36
N LEU A 35 3.38 2.90 20.61
CA LEU A 35 2.56 3.54 19.58
C LEU A 35 1.61 4.58 20.18
N LYS A 36 0.99 4.28 21.34
CA LYS A 36 0.13 5.24 22.06
C LYS A 36 0.92 6.46 22.51
N GLN A 37 2.14 6.25 23.03
CA GLN A 37 3.02 7.33 23.46
C GLN A 37 3.44 8.20 22.28
N VAL A 38 3.88 7.61 21.17
CA VAL A 38 4.25 8.34 19.95
C VAL A 38 3.08 9.17 19.46
N SER A 39 1.88 8.58 19.38
CA SER A 39 0.69 9.28 18.89
C SER A 39 0.28 10.44 19.79
N THR A 40 0.29 10.24 21.10
CA THR A 40 -0.04 11.29 22.08
C THR A 40 0.98 12.42 22.08
N SER A 41 2.26 12.10 21.86
CA SER A 41 3.35 13.09 21.86
C SER A 41 3.51 13.83 20.53
N ASN A 42 2.91 13.33 19.45
CA ASN A 42 3.04 13.87 18.10
C ASN A 42 1.70 13.96 17.34
N PRO A 43 0.63 14.53 17.94
CA PRO A 43 -0.72 14.47 17.38
C PRO A 43 -0.89 15.22 16.05
N ASP A 44 -0.03 16.21 15.78
CA ASP A 44 0.00 16.99 14.55
C ASP A 44 0.48 16.21 13.32
N ILE A 45 1.24 15.13 13.54
CA ILE A 45 1.80 14.32 12.44
C ILE A 45 1.51 12.83 12.56
N THR A 46 0.81 12.38 13.60
CA THR A 46 0.52 10.96 13.81
C THR A 46 -0.90 10.70 14.28
N HIS A 47 -1.45 9.56 13.85
CA HIS A 47 -2.77 9.08 14.28
C HIS A 47 -2.72 7.57 14.46
N LEU A 48 -2.87 7.12 15.71
CA LEU A 48 -2.96 5.70 16.04
C LEU A 48 -4.42 5.23 15.99
N TYR A 49 -4.65 4.14 15.28
CA TYR A 49 -5.95 3.47 15.23
C TYR A 49 -5.76 1.96 15.11
N SER A 50 -6.82 1.20 15.37
CA SER A 50 -6.82 -0.25 15.16
C SER A 50 -7.71 -0.62 13.98
N ILE A 51 -7.24 -1.57 13.16
CA ILE A 51 -7.99 -2.10 12.02
C ILE A 51 -8.82 -3.35 12.37
N GLY A 52 -8.72 -3.83 13.61
CA GLY A 52 -9.35 -5.05 14.06
C GLY A 52 -8.53 -5.75 15.13
N GLN A 53 -8.91 -6.97 15.48
CA GLN A 53 -8.25 -7.75 16.51
C GLN A 53 -7.76 -9.09 15.96
N SER A 54 -6.72 -9.63 16.60
CA SER A 54 -6.25 -10.99 16.40
C SER A 54 -7.25 -12.01 16.96
N SER A 55 -6.98 -13.29 16.75
CA SER A 55 -7.82 -14.38 17.28
C SER A 55 -7.81 -14.45 18.81
N LYS A 56 -6.78 -13.90 19.45
CA LYS A 56 -6.69 -13.78 20.92
C LYS A 56 -7.03 -12.38 21.44
N GLY A 57 -7.65 -11.52 20.63
CA GLY A 57 -8.13 -10.20 21.05
C GLY A 57 -7.06 -9.09 21.09
N GLN A 58 -5.88 -9.33 20.51
CA GLN A 58 -4.83 -8.31 20.43
C GLN A 58 -5.15 -7.33 19.32
N GLN A 59 -5.02 -6.03 19.59
CA GLN A 59 -5.32 -5.00 18.59
C GLN A 59 -4.29 -5.04 17.46
N LEU A 60 -4.77 -4.93 16.22
CA LEU A 60 -3.94 -4.72 15.05
C LEU A 60 -3.74 -3.22 14.88
N TRP A 61 -2.71 -2.70 15.52
CA TRP A 61 -2.41 -1.27 15.57
C TRP A 61 -1.75 -0.77 14.29
N VAL A 62 -2.28 0.33 13.76
CA VAL A 62 -1.70 1.09 12.65
C VAL A 62 -1.42 2.50 13.11
N LEU A 63 -0.20 2.98 12.87
CA LEU A 63 0.15 4.38 13.04
C LEU A 63 0.18 5.04 11.65
N ALA A 64 -0.75 5.96 11.39
CA ALA A 64 -0.68 6.85 10.25
C ALA A 64 0.27 8.02 10.59
N LEU A 65 1.14 8.39 9.65
CA LEU A 65 2.07 9.51 9.73
C LEU A 65 1.91 10.44 8.51
N GLY A 66 1.87 11.74 8.74
CA GLY A 66 1.70 12.77 7.71
C GLY A 66 1.09 14.04 8.30
N VAL A 67 1.12 15.16 7.59
CA VAL A 67 0.58 16.45 8.12
C VAL A 67 -0.93 16.50 8.29
N SER A 68 -1.66 15.58 7.67
CA SER A 68 -3.09 15.34 7.88
C SER A 68 -3.30 13.91 8.35
N PRO A 69 -2.84 13.51 9.55
CA PRO A 69 -2.73 12.09 9.90
C PRO A 69 -4.10 11.42 10.11
N HIS A 70 -5.11 12.19 10.50
CA HIS A 70 -6.44 11.69 10.84
C HIS A 70 -7.32 11.34 9.64
N GLN A 71 -7.07 11.94 8.47
CA GLN A 71 -7.95 11.80 7.32
C GLN A 71 -7.19 11.98 6.01
N HIS A 72 -7.71 11.32 4.98
CA HIS A 72 -7.24 11.48 3.61
C HIS A 72 -7.28 12.96 3.15
N THR A 73 -6.33 13.35 2.31
CA THR A 73 -6.27 14.67 1.66
C THR A 73 -6.09 14.49 0.16
N VAL A 74 -7.01 15.05 -0.63
CA VAL A 74 -6.98 14.93 -2.10
C VAL A 74 -5.61 15.31 -2.67
N GLY A 75 -5.04 14.42 -3.48
CA GLY A 75 -3.75 14.54 -4.12
C GLY A 75 -2.55 14.10 -3.26
N ILE A 76 -2.74 13.78 -1.98
CA ILE A 76 -1.75 13.16 -1.11
C ILE A 76 -1.95 11.64 -1.16
N PRO A 77 -1.03 10.87 -1.77
CA PRO A 77 -1.20 9.42 -1.85
C PRO A 77 -1.08 8.75 -0.48
N GLU A 78 -1.85 7.68 -0.33
CA GLU A 78 -1.79 6.77 0.82
C GLU A 78 -0.76 5.67 0.55
N PHE A 79 0.22 5.51 1.44
CA PHE A 79 1.23 4.46 1.41
C PHE A 79 1.04 3.54 2.62
N LYS A 80 1.36 2.24 2.50
CA LYS A 80 1.43 1.38 3.69
C LYS A 80 2.61 0.41 3.75
N TYR A 81 3.07 0.15 4.97
CA TYR A 81 3.92 -0.99 5.30
C TYR A 81 3.20 -1.94 6.25
N VAL A 82 3.33 -3.25 5.99
CA VAL A 82 2.81 -4.31 6.85
C VAL A 82 3.96 -5.22 7.26
N GLY A 83 4.14 -5.46 8.55
CA GLY A 83 5.17 -6.35 9.07
C GLY A 83 4.58 -7.57 9.77
N ASN A 84 5.38 -8.64 9.83
CA ASN A 84 5.18 -9.73 10.78
C ASN A 84 3.79 -10.38 10.66
N MET A 85 3.37 -10.65 9.42
CA MET A 85 2.20 -11.48 9.15
C MET A 85 2.46 -12.96 9.44
N HIS A 86 3.72 -13.39 9.35
CA HIS A 86 4.20 -14.58 10.03
C HIS A 86 4.85 -14.17 11.35
N GLY A 87 4.36 -14.69 12.46
CA GLY A 87 4.74 -14.21 13.79
C GLY A 87 6.21 -14.43 14.14
N ASN A 88 6.84 -15.48 13.60
CA ASN A 88 8.27 -15.79 13.78
C ASN A 88 9.21 -15.06 12.80
N GLU A 89 8.68 -14.32 11.83
CA GLU A 89 9.45 -13.48 10.91
C GLU A 89 9.48 -12.06 11.46
N VAL A 90 10.41 -11.81 12.38
CA VAL A 90 10.34 -10.69 13.34
C VAL A 90 11.11 -9.45 12.93
N LEU A 91 12.00 -9.54 11.94
CA LEU A 91 12.82 -8.39 11.56
C LEU A 91 11.94 -7.23 11.07
N GLY A 92 10.96 -7.49 10.21
CA GLY A 92 10.02 -6.47 9.73
C GLY A 92 9.30 -5.74 10.87
N ARG A 93 8.87 -6.46 11.92
CA ARG A 93 8.27 -5.86 13.13
C ARG A 93 9.18 -4.83 13.77
N VAL A 94 10.47 -5.15 13.93
CA VAL A 94 11.46 -4.24 14.52
C VAL A 94 11.74 -3.06 13.60
N LEU A 95 11.97 -3.31 12.31
CA LEU A 95 12.31 -2.25 11.35
C LEU A 95 11.19 -1.21 11.23
N LEU A 96 9.93 -1.63 11.28
CA LEU A 96 8.80 -0.72 11.19
C LEU A 96 8.66 0.18 12.42
N LEU A 97 8.97 -0.31 13.62
CA LEU A 97 9.01 0.55 14.81
C LEU A 97 10.18 1.55 14.75
N GLN A 98 11.34 1.10 14.26
CA GLN A 98 12.52 1.97 14.07
C GLN A 98 12.27 3.01 12.98
N LEU A 99 11.51 2.68 11.94
CA LEU A 99 11.06 3.63 10.91
C LEU A 99 10.12 4.69 11.48
N ILE A 100 9.17 4.31 12.35
CA ILE A 100 8.30 5.27 13.06
C ILE A 100 9.16 6.24 13.87
N ASP A 101 10.09 5.72 14.67
CA ASP A 101 11.01 6.51 15.50
C ASP A 101 11.82 7.50 14.65
N GLU A 102 12.39 7.03 13.53
CA GLU A 102 13.16 7.86 12.61
C GLU A 102 12.31 8.96 11.96
N LEU A 103 11.14 8.64 11.42
CA LEU A 103 10.27 9.62 10.76
C LEU A 103 9.89 10.75 11.72
N VAL A 104 9.47 10.40 12.94
CA VAL A 104 9.10 11.36 13.99
C VAL A 104 10.31 12.20 14.40
N ARG A 105 11.43 11.57 14.76
CA ARG A 105 12.64 12.31 15.17
C ARG A 105 13.12 13.26 14.07
N SER A 106 13.20 12.79 12.84
CA SER A 106 13.67 13.60 11.72
C SER A 106 12.71 14.75 11.40
N TYR A 107 11.39 14.55 11.55
CA TYR A 107 10.44 15.65 11.43
C TYR A 107 10.65 16.71 12.52
N ARG A 108 10.80 16.29 13.79
CA ARG A 108 11.05 17.20 14.92
C ARG A 108 12.40 17.92 14.86
N SER A 109 13.39 17.29 14.23
CA SER A 109 14.68 17.91 13.94
C SER A 109 14.66 18.81 12.69
N ASN A 110 13.52 19.00 12.05
CA ASN A 110 13.37 19.77 10.81
C ASN A 110 14.23 19.26 9.64
N GLU A 111 14.44 17.95 9.56
CA GLU A 111 15.15 17.34 8.45
C GLU A 111 14.36 17.51 7.15
N THR A 112 14.99 18.09 6.13
CA THR A 112 14.30 18.50 4.89
C THR A 112 13.62 17.32 4.19
N TRP A 113 14.24 16.14 4.19
CA TRP A 113 13.69 14.94 3.55
C TRP A 113 12.42 14.46 4.28
N SER A 114 12.40 14.48 5.62
CA SER A 114 11.25 14.03 6.42
C SER A 114 10.09 15.01 6.30
N LEU A 115 10.37 16.32 6.34
CA LEU A 115 9.36 17.35 6.09
C LEU A 115 8.73 17.18 4.71
N ARG A 116 9.53 16.97 3.66
CA ARG A 116 9.00 16.74 2.30
C ARG A 116 8.13 15.48 2.25
N LEU A 117 8.62 14.38 2.80
CA LEU A 117 7.93 13.09 2.76
C LEU A 117 6.58 13.13 3.50
N LEU A 118 6.54 13.66 4.72
CA LEU A 118 5.32 13.73 5.54
C LEU A 118 4.35 14.84 5.10
N ASN A 119 4.82 15.85 4.37
CA ASN A 119 3.95 16.83 3.70
C ASN A 119 3.30 16.27 2.42
N SER A 120 3.98 15.34 1.75
CA SER A 120 3.55 14.85 0.44
C SER A 120 2.84 13.50 0.47
N THR A 121 2.94 12.76 1.58
CA THR A 121 2.46 11.38 1.69
C THR A 121 1.80 11.16 3.05
N ARG A 122 0.76 10.33 3.07
CA ARG A 122 0.24 9.77 4.32
C ARG A 122 0.65 8.30 4.40
N ILE A 123 1.51 8.00 5.37
CA ILE A 123 2.20 6.72 5.53
C ILE A 123 1.51 5.95 6.64
N HIS A 124 1.07 4.73 6.38
CA HIS A 124 0.47 3.85 7.37
C HIS A 124 1.38 2.69 7.69
N ILE A 125 1.69 2.48 8.97
CA ILE A 125 2.59 1.41 9.40
C ILE A 125 1.83 0.47 10.33
N LEU A 126 1.69 -0.79 9.91
CA LEU A 126 1.19 -1.92 10.71
C LEU A 126 2.40 -2.78 11.13
N PRO A 127 2.96 -2.62 12.35
CA PRO A 127 4.19 -3.31 12.74
C PRO A 127 4.01 -4.83 12.87
N THR A 128 2.81 -5.28 13.23
CA THR A 128 2.50 -6.71 13.41
C THR A 128 1.08 -7.01 12.97
N MET A 129 0.96 -7.78 11.89
CA MET A 129 -0.32 -8.35 11.46
C MET A 129 -0.67 -9.63 12.22
N ASN A 130 0.33 -10.38 12.72
CA ASN A 130 0.13 -11.61 13.48
C ASN A 130 0.76 -11.53 14.89
N PRO A 131 0.19 -10.72 15.80
CA PRO A 131 0.70 -10.61 17.17
C PRO A 131 0.59 -11.94 17.94
N ASP A 132 -0.43 -12.76 17.66
CA ASP A 132 -0.63 -14.06 18.32
C ASP A 132 0.47 -15.07 17.97
N GLY A 133 0.90 -15.10 16.71
CA GLY A 133 2.00 -15.94 16.26
C GLY A 133 3.33 -15.49 16.87
N PHE A 134 3.54 -14.18 17.00
CA PHE A 134 4.73 -13.62 17.63
C PHE A 134 4.89 -14.07 19.10
N ASP A 135 3.81 -14.07 19.88
CA ASP A 135 3.85 -14.46 21.30
C ASP A 135 4.34 -15.90 21.53
N VAL A 136 4.13 -16.77 20.54
CA VAL A 136 4.50 -18.19 20.61
C VAL A 136 5.67 -18.54 19.71
N ALA A 137 6.32 -17.55 19.09
CA ALA A 137 7.42 -17.76 18.16
C ALA A 137 8.67 -18.26 18.90
N ASP A 138 9.26 -19.33 18.36
CA ASP A 138 10.57 -19.76 18.80
C ASP A 138 11.62 -18.75 18.31
N LYS A 139 12.58 -18.43 19.18
CA LYS A 139 13.70 -17.52 18.86
C LYS A 139 14.77 -18.25 18.05
N ASP A 140 14.36 -18.77 16.91
CA ASP A 140 15.17 -19.60 16.00
C ASP A 140 15.11 -19.08 14.56
N CYS A 141 16.15 -19.39 13.78
CA CYS A 141 16.27 -18.91 12.40
C CYS A 141 15.37 -19.65 11.40
N TYR A 142 15.04 -20.92 11.64
CA TYR A 142 14.52 -21.82 10.61
C TYR A 142 13.16 -22.43 10.97
N ASN A 143 12.91 -22.65 12.27
CA ASN A 143 11.68 -23.28 12.77
C ASN A 143 10.41 -22.52 12.36
N SER A 144 9.30 -23.25 12.29
CA SER A 144 7.97 -22.73 11.88
C SER A 144 7.07 -22.34 13.05
N GLN A 145 7.47 -22.61 14.29
CA GLN A 145 6.70 -22.27 15.48
C GLN A 145 6.50 -20.75 15.57
N GLY A 146 5.24 -20.32 15.69
CA GLY A 146 4.84 -18.90 15.63
C GLY A 146 4.62 -18.33 14.24
N ARG A 147 4.82 -19.08 13.16
CA ARG A 147 4.49 -18.64 11.79
C ARG A 147 2.99 -18.37 11.62
N TYR A 148 2.18 -19.36 11.95
CA TYR A 148 0.73 -19.34 11.79
C TYR A 148 0.05 -18.42 12.82
N ASN A 149 -1.21 -18.05 12.58
CA ASN A 149 -1.98 -17.27 13.54
C ASN A 149 -2.43 -18.11 14.76
N GLY A 150 -3.19 -17.50 15.68
CA GLY A 150 -3.70 -18.17 16.89
C GLY A 150 -4.57 -19.42 16.64
N ASN A 151 -5.08 -19.61 15.42
CA ASN A 151 -5.88 -20.76 15.00
C ASN A 151 -5.11 -21.74 14.08
N GLY A 152 -3.80 -21.56 13.91
CA GLY A 152 -2.98 -22.43 13.05
C GLY A 152 -3.14 -22.16 11.54
N ILE A 153 -3.66 -21.00 11.14
CA ILE A 153 -3.83 -20.60 9.74
C ILE A 153 -2.65 -19.76 9.25
N ASP A 154 -2.19 -20.00 8.03
CA ASP A 154 -1.17 -19.18 7.37
C ASP A 154 -1.87 -17.95 6.78
N LEU A 155 -1.61 -16.77 7.36
CA LEU A 155 -2.26 -15.54 6.92
C LEU A 155 -1.95 -15.19 5.46
N ASN A 156 -0.80 -15.64 4.93
CA ASN A 156 -0.40 -15.39 3.55
C ASN A 156 -0.87 -16.50 2.60
N ARG A 157 -1.89 -17.28 2.99
CA ARG A 157 -2.60 -18.28 2.17
C ARG A 157 -4.13 -18.17 2.31
N ASP A 158 -4.62 -17.14 3.00
CA ASP A 158 -6.02 -17.00 3.43
C ASP A 158 -6.72 -15.79 2.78
N PHE A 159 -6.01 -15.04 1.91
CA PHE A 159 -6.63 -14.03 1.06
C PHE A 159 -7.33 -14.68 -0.16
N PRO A 160 -8.38 -14.04 -0.72
CA PRO A 160 -8.92 -14.45 -2.00
C PRO A 160 -7.85 -14.50 -3.10
N ASP A 161 -7.89 -15.53 -3.95
CA ASP A 161 -6.94 -15.73 -5.04
C ASP A 161 -7.61 -15.49 -6.40
N ALA A 162 -6.92 -14.79 -7.30
CA ALA A 162 -7.48 -14.35 -8.57
C ALA A 162 -7.50 -15.47 -9.64
N PHE A 163 -6.72 -16.52 -9.43
CA PHE A 163 -6.51 -17.60 -10.38
C PHE A 163 -7.24 -18.87 -9.98
N PHE A 164 -7.44 -19.09 -8.68
CA PHE A 164 -8.17 -20.22 -8.13
C PHE A 164 -9.24 -19.76 -7.13
N PRO A 165 -10.53 -20.04 -7.36
CA PRO A 165 -11.54 -19.80 -6.36
C PRO A 165 -11.29 -20.72 -5.15
N LEU A 166 -11.34 -20.17 -3.94
CA LEU A 166 -11.23 -20.93 -2.69
C LEU A 166 -12.18 -22.14 -2.75
N SER A 167 -11.62 -23.35 -2.61
CA SER A 167 -12.30 -24.63 -2.89
C SER A 167 -13.44 -24.98 -1.90
N SER A 168 -13.69 -24.14 -0.90
CA SER A 168 -14.93 -24.15 -0.11
C SER A 168 -15.07 -22.79 0.59
N GLY A 169 -16.21 -22.12 0.42
CA GLY A 169 -16.43 -20.76 0.89
C GLY A 169 -16.25 -20.59 2.42
N CYS A 170 -15.63 -19.47 2.79
CA CYS A 170 -15.37 -18.98 4.15
C CYS A 170 -14.22 -19.62 4.94
N TYR A 171 -12.99 -19.18 4.70
CA TYR A 171 -12.09 -18.83 5.80
C TYR A 171 -11.41 -17.49 5.47
N HIS A 172 -11.80 -16.45 6.19
CA HIS A 172 -10.99 -15.25 6.33
C HIS A 172 -10.86 -15.09 7.83
N VAL A 173 -9.71 -15.40 8.38
CA VAL A 173 -9.46 -15.22 9.81
C VAL A 173 -9.50 -13.74 10.15
N PHE A 174 -9.72 -13.40 11.43
CA PHE A 174 -9.95 -12.02 11.86
C PHE A 174 -8.88 -11.03 11.35
N GLN A 175 -7.62 -11.45 11.30
CA GLN A 175 -6.52 -10.64 10.78
C GLN A 175 -6.64 -10.34 9.28
N VAL A 176 -7.00 -11.33 8.47
CA VAL A 176 -7.21 -11.15 7.02
C VAL A 176 -8.42 -10.28 6.76
N GLN A 177 -9.52 -10.50 7.49
CA GLN A 177 -10.71 -9.65 7.40
C GLN A 177 -10.41 -8.19 7.77
N ALA A 178 -9.62 -7.98 8.82
CA ALA A 178 -9.20 -6.66 9.26
C ALA A 178 -8.39 -5.94 8.17
N VAL A 179 -7.44 -6.63 7.53
CA VAL A 179 -6.64 -6.05 6.43
C VAL A 179 -7.49 -5.80 5.18
N ILE A 180 -8.37 -6.73 4.80
CA ILE A 180 -9.31 -6.53 3.67
C ILE A 180 -10.25 -5.35 3.94
N GLY A 181 -10.77 -5.23 5.16
CA GLY A 181 -11.59 -4.11 5.58
C GLY A 181 -10.81 -2.80 5.52
N TRP A 182 -9.58 -2.80 6.04
CA TRP A 182 -8.68 -1.65 6.03
C TRP A 182 -8.35 -1.17 4.62
N LEU A 183 -8.10 -2.07 3.67
CA LEU A 183 -7.90 -1.75 2.25
C LEU A 183 -9.09 -1.02 1.60
N ARG A 184 -10.28 -1.06 2.20
CA ARG A 184 -11.47 -0.34 1.73
C ARG A 184 -11.64 1.03 2.39
N THR A 185 -10.91 1.31 3.47
CA THR A 185 -11.03 2.58 4.22
C THR A 185 -10.22 3.71 3.61
N GLU A 186 -9.18 3.38 2.85
CA GLU A 186 -8.23 4.35 2.29
C GLU A 186 -7.84 3.93 0.87
N SER A 187 -7.47 4.90 0.04
CA SER A 187 -7.03 4.65 -1.35
C SER A 187 -5.54 4.36 -1.43
N PHE A 188 -5.09 3.22 -0.88
CA PHE A 188 -3.68 2.83 -0.89
C PHE A 188 -3.12 2.71 -2.31
N VAL A 189 -2.00 3.40 -2.56
CA VAL A 189 -1.36 3.46 -3.89
C VAL A 189 -0.20 2.48 -3.99
N LEU A 190 0.65 2.45 -2.97
CA LEU A 190 1.86 1.62 -2.89
C LEU A 190 1.97 0.96 -1.52
N SER A 191 2.48 -0.27 -1.50
CA SER A 191 2.68 -1.04 -0.29
C SER A 191 3.91 -1.93 -0.34
N ALA A 192 4.45 -2.31 0.82
CA ALA A 192 5.16 -3.58 0.92
C ALA A 192 4.80 -4.33 2.19
N ASN A 193 4.86 -5.66 2.10
CA ASN A 193 4.76 -6.55 3.25
C ASN A 193 6.14 -7.17 3.56
N LEU A 194 6.53 -7.20 4.85
CA LEU A 194 7.88 -7.51 5.29
C LEU A 194 7.94 -8.90 5.93
N HIS A 195 8.86 -9.72 5.42
CA HIS A 195 9.06 -11.14 5.72
C HIS A 195 10.50 -11.47 6.12
N GLY A 196 10.71 -12.72 6.51
CA GLY A 196 12.02 -13.31 6.76
C GLY A 196 12.08 -14.78 6.38
N GLY A 197 13.28 -15.26 6.11
CA GLY A 197 13.56 -16.61 5.58
C GLY A 197 14.37 -16.56 4.29
N ALA A 198 14.38 -15.41 3.60
CA ALA A 198 15.24 -15.14 2.45
C ALA A 198 15.77 -13.69 2.48
N VAL A 199 16.55 -13.32 1.46
CA VAL A 199 16.99 -11.93 1.22
C VAL A 199 16.73 -11.61 -0.26
N VAL A 200 15.53 -11.11 -0.56
CA VAL A 200 15.06 -10.83 -1.93
C VAL A 200 13.82 -9.93 -1.89
N ALA A 201 13.65 -9.06 -2.88
CA ALA A 201 12.38 -8.37 -3.13
C ALA A 201 11.55 -9.17 -4.15
N SER A 202 10.50 -9.83 -3.67
CA SER A 202 9.57 -10.59 -4.50
C SER A 202 8.41 -9.73 -4.96
N TYR A 203 7.99 -9.87 -6.21
CA TYR A 203 6.94 -9.04 -6.82
C TYR A 203 5.89 -9.87 -7.59
N PRO A 204 4.68 -9.33 -7.79
CA PRO A 204 3.58 -10.03 -8.44
C PRO A 204 3.86 -10.59 -9.85
N TYR A 205 3.12 -11.62 -10.25
CA TYR A 205 2.17 -12.38 -9.42
C TYR A 205 2.85 -13.51 -8.65
N ASP A 206 2.26 -13.85 -7.50
CA ASP A 206 2.63 -14.99 -6.66
C ASP A 206 1.98 -16.31 -7.17
N ASN A 207 0.88 -16.20 -7.91
CA ASN A 207 0.15 -17.34 -8.49
C ASN A 207 -0.06 -17.21 -10.01
N SER A 208 -0.53 -18.29 -10.65
CA SER A 208 -0.94 -18.34 -12.06
C SER A 208 -1.88 -19.53 -12.28
N ASN A 209 -2.84 -19.39 -13.20
CA ASN A 209 -3.65 -20.50 -13.70
C ASN A 209 -3.16 -21.06 -15.05
N GLY A 210 -1.95 -20.68 -15.47
CA GLY A 210 -1.38 -21.07 -16.77
C GLY A 210 -1.96 -20.32 -17.95
N GLY A 211 -2.58 -19.15 -17.71
CA GLY A 211 -3.14 -18.28 -18.74
C GLY A 211 -2.09 -17.44 -19.47
N SER A 212 -2.53 -16.33 -20.06
CA SER A 212 -1.65 -15.42 -20.81
C SER A 212 -0.61 -14.70 -19.94
N GLU A 213 -0.83 -14.67 -18.63
CA GLU A 213 0.12 -14.13 -17.66
C GLU A 213 1.38 -15.00 -17.52
N LEU A 214 1.31 -16.31 -17.80
CA LEU A 214 2.44 -17.21 -17.65
C LEU A 214 3.40 -17.07 -18.85
N VAL A 215 4.49 -16.35 -18.65
CA VAL A 215 5.50 -16.09 -19.69
C VAL A 215 6.88 -16.48 -19.17
N GLY A 216 7.55 -17.40 -19.87
CA GLY A 216 8.93 -17.80 -19.53
C GLY A 216 9.09 -18.42 -18.13
N GLY A 217 8.02 -19.00 -17.57
CA GLY A 217 8.00 -19.58 -16.22
C GLY A 217 7.71 -18.58 -15.10
N ALA A 218 7.46 -17.30 -15.43
CA ALA A 218 7.03 -16.26 -14.50
C ALA A 218 5.57 -15.89 -14.75
N SER A 219 4.85 -15.47 -13.70
CA SER A 219 3.48 -14.97 -13.80
C SER A 219 3.49 -13.45 -13.86
N ILE A 220 3.32 -12.89 -15.07
CA ILE A 220 3.61 -11.49 -15.39
C ILE A 220 2.38 -10.61 -15.21
N ALA A 221 2.49 -9.63 -14.30
CA ALA A 221 1.48 -8.60 -14.10
C ALA A 221 1.43 -7.57 -15.25
N PRO A 222 0.27 -6.96 -15.55
CA PRO A 222 0.18 -5.85 -16.50
C PRO A 222 1.11 -4.67 -16.20
N ASP A 223 1.43 -4.46 -14.92
CA ASP A 223 2.37 -3.44 -14.44
C ASP A 223 3.77 -4.00 -14.09
N ASN A 224 4.18 -5.10 -14.74
CA ASN A 224 5.43 -5.81 -14.42
C ASN A 224 6.69 -4.93 -14.48
N ASP A 225 6.78 -3.99 -15.43
CA ASP A 225 7.91 -3.06 -15.51
C ASP A 225 8.02 -2.17 -14.26
N VAL A 226 6.89 -1.69 -13.76
CA VAL A 226 6.80 -0.91 -12.52
C VAL A 226 7.15 -1.80 -11.32
N PHE A 227 6.63 -3.02 -11.25
CA PHE A 227 6.96 -3.96 -10.16
C PHE A 227 8.45 -4.31 -10.11
N VAL A 228 9.07 -4.58 -11.26
CA VAL A 228 10.52 -4.81 -11.35
C VAL A 228 11.30 -3.58 -10.89
N HIS A 229 10.89 -2.37 -11.31
CA HIS A 229 11.50 -1.13 -10.82
C HIS A 229 11.37 -0.98 -9.30
N LEU A 230 10.17 -1.18 -8.75
CA LEU A 230 9.89 -1.09 -7.31
C LEU A 230 10.73 -2.10 -6.50
N ALA A 231 10.84 -3.34 -6.96
CA ALA A 231 11.66 -4.37 -6.32
C ALA A 231 13.15 -4.01 -6.37
N LYS A 232 13.63 -3.49 -7.52
CA LYS A 232 15.02 -3.03 -7.67
C LYS A 232 15.32 -1.83 -6.79
N GLU A 233 14.38 -0.90 -6.65
CA GLU A 233 14.56 0.28 -5.80
C GLU A 233 14.88 -0.13 -4.36
N TYR A 234 14.15 -1.10 -3.81
CA TYR A 234 14.46 -1.62 -2.49
C TYR A 234 15.80 -2.37 -2.49
N SER A 235 15.97 -3.33 -3.41
CA SER A 235 17.12 -4.23 -3.45
C SER A 235 18.47 -3.51 -3.59
N HIS A 236 18.53 -2.47 -4.44
CA HIS A 236 19.75 -1.69 -4.69
C HIS A 236 20.02 -0.61 -3.64
N ASN A 237 19.01 -0.16 -2.89
CA ASN A 237 19.21 0.72 -1.74
C ASN A 237 19.47 -0.06 -0.44
N HIS A 238 19.16 -1.36 -0.40
CA HIS A 238 19.60 -2.25 0.67
C HIS A 238 21.12 -2.41 0.61
N ALA A 239 21.79 -2.56 1.76
CA ALA A 239 23.25 -2.67 1.81
C ALA A 239 23.83 -3.79 0.93
N SER A 240 23.05 -4.86 0.72
CA SER A 240 23.57 -6.06 0.08
C SER A 240 22.58 -6.83 -0.80
N MET A 241 21.26 -6.59 -0.74
CA MET A 241 20.24 -7.51 -1.30
C MET A 241 20.46 -7.76 -2.80
N TYR A 242 20.85 -6.72 -3.54
CA TYR A 242 21.18 -6.77 -4.97
C TYR A 242 22.25 -7.82 -5.37
N ARG A 243 23.09 -8.28 -4.43
CA ARG A 243 24.11 -9.32 -4.72
C ARG A 243 23.49 -10.69 -4.95
N GLY A 244 22.28 -10.93 -4.41
CA GLY A 244 21.47 -12.09 -4.74
C GLY A 244 21.83 -13.43 -4.09
N ASN A 245 22.94 -13.57 -3.37
CA ASN A 245 23.49 -14.86 -2.94
C ASN A 245 23.76 -14.97 -1.43
N PHE A 246 22.76 -14.67 -0.61
CA PHE A 246 22.92 -14.55 0.85
C PHE A 246 22.66 -15.83 1.64
N CYS A 247 21.56 -16.52 1.35
CA CYS A 247 21.12 -17.65 2.17
C CYS A 247 21.69 -18.96 1.60
N ILE A 248 22.30 -19.77 2.47
CA ILE A 248 23.09 -20.97 2.13
C ILE A 248 22.32 -21.94 1.22
N ASP A 249 21.00 -22.05 1.39
CA ASP A 249 20.13 -23.00 0.67
C ASP A 249 19.28 -22.34 -0.44
N SER A 250 19.57 -21.09 -0.80
CA SER A 250 18.81 -20.36 -1.83
C SER A 250 19.55 -20.32 -3.16
N ARG A 251 18.81 -20.50 -4.26
CA ARG A 251 19.35 -20.16 -5.60
C ARG A 251 19.60 -18.65 -5.64
N PRO A 252 20.67 -18.20 -6.32
CA PRO A 252 20.94 -16.76 -6.42
C PRO A 252 19.77 -16.01 -7.08
N PHE A 253 19.32 -14.93 -6.44
CA PHE A 253 18.34 -14.00 -6.99
C PHE A 253 19.07 -12.90 -7.77
N LEU A 254 19.00 -12.93 -9.10
CA LEU A 254 19.65 -11.91 -9.93
C LEU A 254 19.14 -10.52 -9.53
N GLU A 255 20.05 -9.59 -9.26
CA GLU A 255 19.74 -8.23 -8.78
C GLU A 255 18.93 -8.18 -7.47
N GLY A 256 18.89 -9.28 -6.70
CA GLY A 256 18.15 -9.38 -5.44
C GLY A 256 16.64 -9.26 -5.58
N ILE A 257 16.09 -9.56 -6.76
CA ILE A 257 14.65 -9.53 -7.03
C ILE A 257 14.15 -10.87 -7.58
N THR A 258 12.85 -11.13 -7.48
CA THR A 258 12.24 -12.30 -8.11
C THR A 258 10.74 -12.12 -8.36
N ASN A 259 10.22 -12.68 -9.46
CA ASN A 259 8.78 -12.84 -9.61
C ASN A 259 8.31 -13.93 -8.64
N GLY A 260 7.22 -13.67 -7.91
CA GLY A 260 6.71 -14.57 -6.86
C GLY A 260 6.50 -16.00 -7.37
N PHE A 261 5.71 -16.16 -8.42
CA PHE A 261 5.42 -17.47 -9.01
C PHE A 261 6.67 -18.19 -9.52
N GLN A 262 7.60 -17.45 -10.15
CA GLN A 262 8.87 -18.00 -10.64
C GLN A 262 9.74 -18.54 -9.50
N TRP A 263 9.69 -17.92 -8.33
CA TRP A 263 10.36 -18.42 -7.14
C TRP A 263 9.67 -19.68 -6.62
N TYR A 264 8.37 -19.58 -6.31
CA TYR A 264 7.50 -20.71 -6.03
C TYR A 264 6.02 -20.28 -6.10
N ARG A 265 5.14 -21.20 -6.51
CA ARG A 265 3.69 -20.96 -6.54
C ARG A 265 3.15 -20.70 -5.13
N LEU A 266 2.47 -19.57 -4.95
CA LEU A 266 1.82 -19.17 -3.71
C LEU A 266 0.38 -18.74 -3.99
N GLU A 267 -0.58 -19.50 -3.47
CA GLU A 267 -2.02 -19.23 -3.62
C GLU A 267 -2.54 -18.48 -2.39
N GLY A 268 -3.41 -17.48 -2.61
CA GLY A 268 -4.09 -16.75 -1.54
C GLY A 268 -3.20 -15.78 -0.75
N GLY A 269 -2.21 -15.18 -1.42
CA GLY A 269 -1.28 -14.20 -0.84
C GLY A 269 -1.86 -12.79 -0.73
N MET A 270 -1.39 -12.05 0.27
CA MET A 270 -1.78 -10.64 0.47
C MET A 270 -1.29 -9.74 -0.68
N GLN A 271 -0.12 -10.02 -1.22
CA GLN A 271 0.52 -9.24 -2.28
C GLN A 271 -0.36 -9.14 -3.54
N ASP A 272 -0.79 -10.29 -4.06
CA ASP A 272 -1.66 -10.36 -5.24
C ASP A 272 -3.05 -9.77 -4.94
N TYR A 273 -3.56 -9.96 -3.71
CA TYR A 273 -4.84 -9.38 -3.31
C TYR A 273 -4.86 -7.85 -3.40
N ASN A 274 -3.80 -7.21 -2.91
CA ASN A 274 -3.63 -5.76 -2.96
C ASN A 274 -3.71 -5.24 -4.40
N TYR A 275 -3.03 -5.90 -5.33
CA TYR A 275 -2.97 -5.45 -6.71
C TYR A 275 -4.27 -5.72 -7.48
N VAL A 276 -4.88 -6.89 -7.25
CA VAL A 276 -6.11 -7.28 -7.98
C VAL A 276 -7.33 -6.54 -7.45
N TRP A 277 -7.55 -6.48 -6.14
CA TRP A 277 -8.78 -5.89 -5.57
C TRP A 277 -8.55 -4.60 -4.79
N GLY A 278 -7.35 -4.39 -4.23
CA GLY A 278 -7.02 -3.19 -3.46
C GLY A 278 -6.57 -2.00 -4.31
N GLN A 279 -6.36 -2.18 -5.62
CA GLN A 279 -5.76 -1.17 -6.52
C GLN A 279 -4.41 -0.60 -6.01
N CYS A 280 -3.73 -1.37 -5.16
CA CYS A 280 -2.50 -1.00 -4.48
C CYS A 280 -1.38 -1.90 -4.99
N LEU A 281 -0.27 -1.32 -5.46
CA LEU A 281 0.88 -2.13 -5.86
C LEU A 281 1.63 -2.54 -4.59
N GLU A 282 1.57 -3.82 -4.25
CA GLU A 282 2.31 -4.38 -3.12
C GLU A 282 3.45 -5.30 -3.61
N ILE A 283 4.61 -5.23 -2.94
CA ILE A 283 5.67 -6.24 -3.08
C ILE A 283 5.97 -6.89 -1.73
N THR A 284 6.60 -8.06 -1.77
CA THR A 284 7.03 -8.81 -0.59
C THR A 284 8.53 -8.65 -0.40
N LEU A 285 8.93 -8.16 0.77
CA LEU A 285 10.33 -7.91 1.11
C LEU A 285 10.82 -8.98 2.09
N GLU A 286 11.66 -9.89 1.61
CA GLU A 286 12.36 -10.87 2.43
C GLU A 286 13.67 -10.25 2.93
N LEU A 287 13.77 -10.03 4.25
CA LEU A 287 14.77 -9.11 4.81
C LEU A 287 15.98 -9.80 5.44
N SER A 288 15.85 -11.07 5.80
CA SER A 288 16.90 -11.82 6.49
C SER A 288 16.74 -13.32 6.29
N CYS A 289 17.85 -14.04 6.09
CA CYS A 289 17.83 -15.50 6.04
C CYS A 289 17.34 -16.11 7.36
N CYS A 290 17.78 -15.54 8.48
CA CYS A 290 17.30 -15.92 9.79
C CYS A 290 15.96 -15.23 10.06
N LYS A 291 14.90 -16.01 10.28
CA LYS A 291 13.55 -15.46 10.58
C LYS A 291 13.52 -14.68 11.89
N TYR A 292 14.26 -15.18 12.89
CA TYR A 292 14.40 -14.59 14.21
C TYR A 292 15.87 -14.33 14.57
N PRO A 293 16.50 -13.26 14.03
CA PRO A 293 17.93 -13.00 14.23
C PRO A 293 18.28 -12.69 15.70
N PRO A 294 19.54 -12.88 16.13
CA PRO A 294 19.97 -12.44 17.46
C PRO A 294 19.77 -10.92 17.66
N ALA A 295 19.27 -10.50 18.83
CA ALA A 295 18.97 -9.08 19.10
C ALA A 295 20.18 -8.14 18.89
N ARG A 296 21.40 -8.65 19.11
CA ARG A 296 22.66 -7.91 18.87
C ARG A 296 22.88 -7.50 17.40
N GLU A 297 22.17 -8.12 16.46
CA GLU A 297 22.29 -7.85 15.02
C GLU A 297 21.29 -6.80 14.53
N LEU A 298 20.25 -6.49 15.33
CA LEU A 298 19.19 -5.55 14.95
C LEU A 298 19.69 -4.16 14.54
N PRO A 299 20.69 -3.53 15.20
CA PRO A 299 21.21 -2.24 14.74
C PRO A 299 21.84 -2.30 13.34
N ALA A 300 22.57 -3.37 13.03
CA ALA A 300 23.19 -3.56 11.73
C ALA A 300 22.12 -3.81 10.66
N LEU A 301 21.15 -4.67 10.95
CA LEU A 301 20.04 -4.97 10.05
C LEU A 301 19.17 -3.73 9.78
N TRP A 302 18.99 -2.85 10.76
CA TRP A 302 18.35 -1.55 10.53
C TRP A 302 19.16 -0.67 9.59
N ASN A 303 20.48 -0.55 9.80
CA ASN A 303 21.35 0.24 8.92
C ASN A 303 21.33 -0.29 7.48
N ASP A 304 21.25 -1.61 7.31
CA ASP A 304 21.17 -2.24 5.99
C ASP A 304 19.88 -1.90 5.24
N ASN A 305 18.78 -1.65 5.96
CA ASN A 305 17.44 -1.48 5.40
C ASN A 305 16.92 -0.04 5.41
N LYS A 306 17.40 0.83 6.31
CA LYS A 306 16.87 2.20 6.53
C LYS A 306 16.74 2.98 5.22
N LYS A 307 17.81 2.99 4.41
CA LYS A 307 17.83 3.69 3.13
C LYS A 307 16.81 3.11 2.16
N ALA A 308 16.72 1.79 2.08
CA ALA A 308 15.79 1.07 1.20
C ALA A 308 14.32 1.34 1.56
N LEU A 309 13.98 1.29 2.85
CA LEU A 309 12.63 1.61 3.34
C LEU A 309 12.20 3.02 2.93
N LEU A 310 13.05 4.02 3.19
CA LEU A 310 12.74 5.42 2.84
C LEU A 310 12.66 5.64 1.32
N ALA A 311 13.60 5.07 0.55
CA ALA A 311 13.60 5.18 -0.91
C ALA A 311 12.36 4.54 -1.55
N TYR A 312 11.89 3.43 -0.97
CA TYR A 312 10.70 2.72 -1.44
C TYR A 312 9.41 3.50 -1.18
N VAL A 313 9.23 4.11 0.01
CA VAL A 313 8.07 4.97 0.29
C VAL A 313 7.97 6.09 -0.74
N GLN A 314 9.10 6.69 -1.11
CA GLN A 314 9.15 7.78 -2.08
C GLN A 314 8.60 7.37 -3.46
N GLN A 315 8.66 6.10 -3.83
CA GLN A 315 8.15 5.60 -5.12
C GLN A 315 6.62 5.74 -5.27
N VAL A 316 5.88 6.01 -4.20
CA VAL A 316 4.44 6.32 -4.25
C VAL A 316 4.13 7.56 -5.10
N HIS A 317 5.16 8.35 -5.42
CA HIS A 317 5.08 9.55 -6.25
C HIS A 317 5.44 9.33 -7.72
N LEU A 318 5.58 8.08 -8.18
CA LEU A 318 5.74 7.78 -9.61
C LEU A 318 4.44 7.98 -10.40
N GLY A 319 4.57 8.15 -11.72
CA GLY A 319 3.45 8.08 -12.66
C GLY A 319 2.54 9.30 -12.66
N VAL A 320 1.23 9.06 -12.65
CA VAL A 320 0.17 10.07 -12.82
C VAL A 320 -0.84 9.97 -11.69
N LYS A 321 -1.31 11.11 -11.21
CA LYS A 321 -2.47 11.22 -10.30
C LYS A 321 -3.37 12.38 -10.71
N GLY A 322 -4.60 12.39 -10.22
CA GLY A 322 -5.53 13.50 -10.40
C GLY A 322 -6.96 13.07 -10.15
N GLN A 323 -7.91 13.88 -10.60
CA GLN A 323 -9.34 13.63 -10.44
C GLN A 323 -10.04 13.44 -11.79
N VAL A 324 -11.12 12.66 -11.79
CA VAL A 324 -12.06 12.58 -12.91
C VAL A 324 -13.32 13.35 -12.53
N PHE A 325 -13.72 14.27 -13.41
CA PHE A 325 -14.89 15.12 -13.27
C PHE A 325 -15.93 14.77 -14.35
N ASP A 326 -17.20 14.90 -14.03
CA ASP A 326 -18.30 14.79 -14.99
C ASP A 326 -18.51 16.07 -15.81
N GLY A 327 -19.48 16.06 -16.72
CA GLY A 327 -19.78 17.21 -17.59
C GLY A 327 -20.24 18.48 -16.86
N SER A 328 -20.62 18.38 -15.58
CA SER A 328 -20.94 19.51 -14.70
C SER A 328 -19.74 20.03 -13.91
N GLY A 329 -18.61 19.32 -13.94
CA GLY A 329 -17.42 19.65 -13.15
C GLY A 329 -17.41 19.03 -11.75
N GLU A 330 -18.29 18.06 -11.47
CA GLU A 330 -18.31 17.34 -10.18
C GLU A 330 -17.40 16.11 -10.23
N PRO A 331 -16.60 15.83 -9.18
CA PRO A 331 -15.75 14.64 -9.14
C PRO A 331 -16.60 13.37 -9.13
N VAL A 332 -16.18 12.35 -9.90
CA VAL A 332 -16.94 11.10 -10.05
C VAL A 332 -16.24 9.90 -9.46
N GLU A 333 -16.92 9.23 -8.54
CA GLU A 333 -16.52 7.92 -8.02
C GLU A 333 -16.75 6.82 -9.06
N ASN A 334 -15.93 5.76 -9.03
CA ASN A 334 -16.06 4.55 -9.84
C ASN A 334 -15.86 4.72 -11.35
N ALA A 335 -15.35 5.85 -11.82
CA ALA A 335 -14.87 6.00 -13.19
C ALA A 335 -13.65 5.11 -13.41
N VAL A 336 -13.66 4.33 -14.50
CA VAL A 336 -12.55 3.44 -14.87
C VAL A 336 -11.45 4.26 -15.52
N VAL A 337 -10.22 4.14 -15.01
CA VAL A 337 -9.04 4.86 -15.53
C VAL A 337 -7.99 3.82 -15.94
N GLU A 338 -8.01 3.42 -17.21
CA GLU A 338 -7.12 2.40 -17.76
C GLU A 338 -5.98 2.99 -18.57
N VAL A 339 -4.83 2.33 -18.53
CA VAL A 339 -3.69 2.63 -19.40
C VAL A 339 -3.66 1.59 -20.52
N ARG A 340 -3.65 2.05 -21.77
CA ARG A 340 -3.62 1.16 -22.94
C ARG A 340 -2.42 0.22 -22.86
N GLY A 341 -2.67 -1.07 -23.01
CA GLY A 341 -1.65 -2.13 -22.89
C GLY A 341 -1.48 -2.70 -21.48
N ARG A 342 -2.14 -2.13 -20.46
CA ARG A 342 -2.09 -2.58 -19.06
C ARG A 342 -3.47 -3.03 -18.58
N ARG A 343 -3.96 -4.14 -19.14
CA ARG A 343 -5.29 -4.67 -18.79
C ARG A 343 -5.24 -5.42 -17.45
N ASN A 344 -5.61 -4.74 -16.36
CA ASN A 344 -5.72 -5.34 -15.03
C ASN A 344 -6.91 -6.32 -14.94
N ILE A 345 -6.80 -7.36 -14.09
CA ILE A 345 -7.88 -8.35 -13.85
C ILE A 345 -9.14 -7.65 -13.35
N CYS A 346 -8.99 -6.75 -12.37
CA CYS A 346 -10.00 -5.76 -12.03
C CYS A 346 -9.50 -4.38 -12.49
N PRO A 347 -10.28 -3.64 -13.30
CA PRO A 347 -9.90 -2.31 -13.75
C PRO A 347 -9.77 -1.32 -12.59
N PHE A 348 -8.77 -0.44 -12.65
CA PHE A 348 -8.59 0.62 -11.67
C PHE A 348 -9.69 1.68 -11.82
N ARG A 349 -10.21 2.12 -10.68
CA ARG A 349 -11.32 3.06 -10.57
C ARG A 349 -11.00 4.22 -9.65
N THR A 350 -11.68 5.34 -9.90
CA THR A 350 -11.63 6.49 -9.01
C THR A 350 -12.29 6.24 -7.66
N ASN A 351 -11.74 6.85 -6.61
CA ASN A 351 -12.29 6.81 -5.25
C ASN A 351 -13.50 7.77 -5.09
N GLN A 352 -14.03 7.86 -3.86
CA GLN A 352 -15.17 8.74 -3.51
C GLN A 352 -14.92 10.24 -3.77
N HIS A 353 -13.67 10.66 -3.90
CA HIS A 353 -13.26 12.04 -4.24
C HIS A 353 -12.98 12.20 -5.75
N GLY A 354 -13.28 11.20 -6.56
CA GLY A 354 -12.99 11.16 -7.98
C GLY A 354 -11.51 10.97 -8.31
N GLU A 355 -10.66 10.65 -7.33
CA GLU A 355 -9.22 10.56 -7.54
C GLU A 355 -8.79 9.23 -8.13
N TYR A 356 -7.77 9.29 -8.96
CA TYR A 356 -7.05 8.12 -9.43
C TYR A 356 -5.55 8.30 -9.23
N TYR A 357 -4.86 7.18 -9.03
CA TYR A 357 -3.41 7.09 -8.97
C TYR A 357 -2.97 5.94 -9.87
N ARG A 358 -2.00 6.20 -10.75
CA ARG A 358 -1.39 5.21 -11.64
C ARG A 358 0.12 5.34 -11.57
N LEU A 359 0.75 4.43 -10.83
CA LEU A 359 2.21 4.30 -10.82
C LEU A 359 2.67 3.83 -12.20
N LEU A 360 3.56 4.60 -12.82
CA LEU A 360 4.09 4.38 -14.15
C LEU A 360 5.54 4.87 -14.19
N LEU A 361 6.37 4.18 -14.97
CA LEU A 361 7.73 4.63 -15.27
C LEU A 361 7.71 5.79 -16.28
N PRO A 362 8.80 6.55 -16.44
CA PRO A 362 8.86 7.65 -17.40
C PRO A 362 8.59 7.17 -18.83
N GLY A 363 7.70 7.86 -19.54
CA GLY A 363 7.26 7.43 -20.86
C GLY A 363 5.95 8.06 -21.32
N ASN A 364 5.52 7.73 -22.54
CA ASN A 364 4.26 8.21 -23.10
C ASN A 364 3.18 7.14 -22.97
N TYR A 365 2.06 7.48 -22.33
CA TYR A 365 0.97 6.55 -22.07
C TYR A 365 -0.35 7.11 -22.57
N THR A 366 -1.16 6.26 -23.19
CA THR A 366 -2.53 6.58 -23.57
C THR A 366 -3.48 6.06 -22.51
N PHE A 367 -4.17 6.98 -21.85
CA PHE A 367 -5.23 6.70 -20.89
C PHE A 367 -6.58 6.62 -21.60
N THR A 368 -7.41 5.69 -21.15
CA THR A 368 -8.83 5.57 -21.51
C THR A 368 -9.65 5.69 -20.24
N VAL A 369 -10.52 6.71 -20.19
CA VAL A 369 -11.40 6.97 -19.04
C VAL A 369 -12.83 6.70 -19.44
N THR A 370 -13.51 5.85 -18.66
CA THR A 370 -14.89 5.44 -18.92
C THR A 370 -15.75 5.61 -17.68
N TYR A 371 -16.91 6.25 -17.83
CA TYR A 371 -17.89 6.41 -16.77
C TYR A 371 -19.30 6.31 -17.37
N PRO A 372 -20.26 5.61 -16.72
CA PRO A 372 -21.61 5.43 -17.27
C PRO A 372 -22.29 6.73 -17.69
N GLY A 373 -22.97 6.73 -18.84
CA GLY A 373 -23.67 7.89 -19.39
C GLY A 373 -22.76 8.98 -20.00
N HIS A 374 -21.45 8.74 -20.06
CA HIS A 374 -20.46 9.68 -20.59
C HIS A 374 -19.71 9.11 -21.78
N GLU A 375 -19.20 10.00 -22.64
CA GLU A 375 -18.31 9.65 -23.74
C GLU A 375 -17.00 9.07 -23.19
N VAL A 376 -16.46 8.06 -23.87
CA VAL A 376 -15.15 7.50 -23.54
C VAL A 376 -14.07 8.53 -23.90
N LEU A 377 -13.30 8.96 -22.90
CA LEU A 377 -12.22 9.92 -23.10
C LEU A 377 -10.90 9.18 -23.29
N THR A 378 -10.20 9.46 -24.39
CA THR A 378 -8.84 8.96 -24.65
C THR A 378 -7.85 10.11 -24.64
N LYS A 379 -6.76 10.01 -23.87
CA LYS A 379 -5.74 11.04 -23.79
C LYS A 379 -4.34 10.45 -23.65
N THR A 380 -3.40 10.94 -24.44
CA THR A 380 -1.98 10.61 -24.26
C THR A 380 -1.29 11.63 -23.36
N LEU A 381 -0.59 11.13 -22.34
CA LEU A 381 0.20 11.91 -21.38
C LEU A 381 1.67 11.49 -21.46
N SER A 382 2.57 12.46 -21.30
CA SER A 382 4.01 12.21 -21.17
C SER A 382 4.38 12.26 -19.69
N VAL A 383 4.69 11.10 -19.13
CA VAL A 383 5.06 10.92 -17.73
C VAL A 383 6.54 11.26 -17.57
N PRO A 384 6.89 12.30 -16.79
CA PRO A 384 8.27 12.69 -16.56
C PRO A 384 8.97 11.72 -15.62
N TYR A 385 10.27 11.94 -15.42
CA TYR A 385 10.99 11.31 -14.32
C TYR A 385 10.42 11.74 -12.96
N GLY A 386 10.15 10.76 -12.10
CA GLY A 386 9.91 10.89 -10.66
C GLY A 386 10.77 9.84 -9.93
N PRO A 387 10.83 9.83 -8.58
CA PRO A 387 9.94 10.49 -7.63
C PRO A 387 10.54 11.69 -6.86
N ASP A 388 11.64 12.27 -7.32
CA ASP A 388 12.43 13.28 -6.59
C ASP A 388 11.68 14.56 -6.18
N GLN A 389 10.58 14.86 -6.87
CA GLN A 389 9.72 16.01 -6.58
C GLN A 389 8.65 15.74 -5.53
N TYR A 390 8.58 14.52 -4.98
CA TYR A 390 7.55 14.13 -4.02
C TYR A 390 6.12 14.32 -4.54
N SER A 391 5.93 14.21 -5.86
CA SER A 391 4.62 14.21 -6.51
C SER A 391 4.69 13.55 -7.88
N ALA A 392 3.67 12.74 -8.18
CA ALA A 392 3.38 12.28 -9.54
C ALA A 392 2.92 13.44 -10.43
N LEU A 393 2.93 13.23 -11.75
CA LEU A 393 2.34 14.14 -12.72
C LEU A 393 0.85 14.31 -12.39
N LYS A 394 0.41 15.55 -12.17
CA LYS A 394 -0.99 15.87 -11.91
C LYS A 394 -1.74 16.05 -13.24
N HIS A 395 -2.82 15.32 -13.44
CA HIS A 395 -3.70 15.49 -14.59
C HIS A 395 -5.14 15.15 -14.23
N ASP A 396 -6.05 16.08 -14.50
CA ASP A 396 -7.47 15.85 -14.29
C ASP A 396 -8.17 15.54 -15.62
N PHE A 397 -9.15 14.64 -15.57
CA PHE A 397 -9.98 14.28 -16.72
C PHE A 397 -11.36 14.90 -16.57
N LEU A 398 -11.87 15.52 -17.64
CA LEU A 398 -13.23 16.06 -17.70
C LEU A 398 -14.04 15.29 -18.74
N LEU A 399 -15.03 14.53 -18.29
CA LEU A 399 -15.89 13.72 -19.14
C LEU A 399 -17.04 14.54 -19.73
N ARG A 400 -17.48 14.16 -20.93
CA ARG A 400 -18.66 14.76 -21.59
C ARG A 400 -19.83 13.80 -21.52
N ARG A 401 -21.03 14.30 -21.22
CA ARG A 401 -22.24 13.48 -21.28
C ARG A 401 -22.56 13.11 -22.72
N ILE A 402 -23.02 11.88 -22.93
CA ILE A 402 -23.53 11.45 -24.23
C ILE A 402 -24.82 12.24 -24.51
N ALA A 403 -24.89 12.89 -25.68
CA ALA A 403 -26.10 13.58 -26.10
C ALA A 403 -27.27 12.58 -26.22
N GLN A 404 -28.34 12.76 -25.43
CA GLN A 404 -29.57 11.99 -25.62
C GLN A 404 -30.26 12.46 -26.89
N THR A 405 -30.24 11.65 -27.95
CA THR A 405 -31.07 11.88 -29.12
C THR A 405 -32.52 11.62 -28.72
N THR A 406 -33.28 12.66 -28.37
CA THR A 406 -34.75 12.58 -28.28
C THR A 406 -35.28 12.16 -29.64
N ARG A 407 -35.62 10.87 -29.81
CA ARG A 407 -36.52 10.44 -30.88
C ARG A 407 -37.89 11.08 -30.62
N ARG A 408 -38.13 12.24 -31.23
CA ARG A 408 -39.49 12.72 -31.48
C ARG A 408 -40.17 11.68 -32.37
N THR A 409 -40.99 10.82 -31.78
CA THR A 409 -42.01 10.06 -32.51
C THR A 409 -42.95 11.09 -33.12
N VAL A 410 -42.73 11.41 -34.39
CA VAL A 410 -43.71 12.13 -35.20
C VAL A 410 -44.85 11.14 -35.43
N GLY A 411 -45.93 11.30 -34.67
CA GLY A 411 -47.18 10.61 -34.92
C GLY A 411 -47.67 10.98 -36.32
N SER A 412 -47.65 10.00 -37.23
CA SER A 412 -48.35 10.07 -38.51
C SER A 412 -49.85 10.07 -38.23
N THR A 413 -50.47 11.26 -38.22
CA THR A 413 -51.92 11.40 -38.36
C THR A 413 -52.29 11.03 -39.79
N THR A 414 -52.85 9.84 -39.97
CA THR A 414 -53.54 9.42 -41.18
C THR A 414 -54.84 10.22 -41.28
N GLN A 415 -54.87 11.20 -42.20
CA GLN A 415 -56.12 11.79 -42.67
C GLN A 415 -56.91 10.71 -43.41
N THR A 416 -58.07 10.36 -42.88
CA THR A 416 -59.09 9.57 -43.57
C THR A 416 -60.00 10.55 -44.29
N ASP A 417 -59.92 10.58 -45.61
CA ASP A 417 -60.92 11.21 -46.48
C ASP A 417 -62.22 10.38 -46.39
N ALA A 418 -63.27 11.00 -45.89
CA ALA A 418 -64.63 10.46 -45.93
C ALA A 418 -65.46 11.24 -46.93
N THR A 419 -65.66 10.64 -48.11
CA THR A 419 -66.62 11.09 -49.12
C THR A 419 -68.05 10.72 -48.68
N PRO A 420 -69.04 11.62 -48.77
CA PRO A 420 -70.42 11.28 -48.47
C PRO A 420 -71.13 10.72 -49.71
N THR A 421 -71.70 9.52 -49.61
CA THR A 421 -72.71 9.02 -50.55
C THR A 421 -74.07 9.01 -49.87
N SER A 422 -74.98 9.80 -50.45
CA SER A 422 -76.42 9.81 -50.24
C SER A 422 -77.06 8.53 -50.80
N ASN A 423 -78.00 7.92 -50.06
CA ASN A 423 -79.40 7.74 -50.51
C ASN A 423 -80.23 6.84 -49.58
N SER A 424 -81.51 7.23 -49.49
CA SER A 424 -82.73 6.58 -48.95
C SER A 424 -82.81 6.31 -47.46
#